data_AF-A0A955KTV8-F1
#
_entry.id   AF-A0A955KTV8-F1
#
_cell.length_a   1.000
_cell.length_b   1.000
_cell.length_c   1.000
_cell.angle_alpha   90.00
_cell.angle_beta   90.00
_cell.angle_gamma   90.00
#
_symmetry.space_group_name_H-M   'P 1'
#
loop_
_entity.id
_entity.type
_entity.pdbx_description
1 polymer ?
#
loop_
_entity_poly.entity_id
_entity_poly.type
_entity_poly.pdbx_seq_one_letter_code
_entity_poly.pdbx_strand_id
1 'polypeptide(L)'
;MAIPTFGARQIKKCLRNLGFTILKNRGKGGHDLAQHPTRKPYQNQLPHITIPHAVEYSSKTFRHMMIREIEAFGFTRKQVLQAFKRKVV
;
A
#
# COMPACT_ATOMS: atom_id res chain seq x y z
N MET A 1 -15.38 0.18 9.93
CA MET A 1 -14.64 1.42 9.55
C MET A 1 -14.67 1.57 8.04
N ALA A 2 -15.16 2.68 7.52
CA ALA A 2 -15.12 2.97 6.09
C ALA A 2 -13.66 3.18 5.64
N ILE A 3 -13.29 2.61 4.48
CA ILE A 3 -11.99 2.89 3.86
C ILE A 3 -12.08 4.27 3.19
N PRO A 4 -11.14 5.20 3.46
CA PRO A 4 -11.13 6.50 2.79
C PRO A 4 -10.87 6.34 1.28
N THR A 5 -11.28 7.31 0.47
CA THR A 5 -10.78 7.43 -0.89
C THR A 5 -9.31 7.84 -0.84
N PHE A 6 -8.49 7.23 -1.67
CA PHE A 6 -7.05 7.51 -1.76
C PHE A 6 -6.55 7.15 -3.16
N GLY A 7 -5.45 7.77 -3.59
CA GLY A 7 -4.72 7.40 -4.79
C GLY A 7 -3.27 7.06 -4.51
N ALA A 8 -2.46 7.08 -5.56
CA ALA A 8 -1.06 6.68 -5.55
C ALA A 8 -0.23 7.49 -4.54
N ARG A 9 -0.52 8.79 -4.37
CA ARG A 9 0.22 9.65 -3.44
C ARG A 9 -0.01 9.24 -1.98
N GLN A 10 -1.27 9.03 -1.61
CA GLN A 10 -1.67 8.71 -0.24
C GLN A 10 -1.26 7.27 0.13
N ILE A 11 -1.39 6.30 -0.78
CA ILE A 11 -0.95 4.92 -0.50
C ILE A 11 0.57 4.84 -0.37
N LYS A 12 1.34 5.53 -1.23
CA LYS A 12 2.81 5.61 -1.08
C LYS A 12 3.22 6.20 0.27
N LYS A 13 2.50 7.23 0.71
CA LYS A 13 2.69 7.83 2.03
C LYS A 13 2.40 6.83 3.16
N CYS A 14 1.27 6.13 3.09
CA CYS A 14 0.89 5.09 4.05
C CYS A 14 1.95 3.98 4.13
N LEU A 15 2.39 3.48 2.98
CA LEU A 15 3.40 2.43 2.89
C LEU A 15 4.75 2.87 3.49
N ARG A 16 5.20 4.10 3.23
CA ARG A 16 6.40 4.64 3.88
C ARG A 16 6.26 4.72 5.40
N ASN A 17 5.10 5.18 5.90
CA ASN A 17 4.81 5.22 7.34
C ASN A 17 4.79 3.82 7.99
N LEU A 18 4.54 2.77 7.20
CA LEU A 18 4.59 1.38 7.62
C LEU A 18 5.99 0.74 7.45
N GLY A 19 6.98 1.48 6.95
CA GLY A 19 8.34 1.01 6.77
C GLY A 19 8.63 0.34 5.41
N PHE A 20 7.73 0.49 4.42
CA PHE A 20 8.01 0.03 3.07
C PHE A 20 8.91 1.00 2.31
N THR A 21 9.81 0.45 1.52
CA THR A 21 10.61 1.16 0.53
C THR A 21 9.84 1.20 -0.80
N ILE A 22 9.67 2.40 -1.35
CA ILE A 22 9.01 2.59 -2.65
C ILE A 22 10.07 2.58 -3.76
N LEU A 23 10.03 1.57 -4.61
CA LEU A 23 10.84 1.40 -5.80
C LEU A 23 10.12 2.02 -6.99
N LYS A 24 10.50 3.26 -7.35
CA LYS A 24 9.91 3.99 -8.47
C LYS A 24 10.25 3.32 -9.81
N ASN A 25 9.30 3.33 -10.74
CA ASN A 25 9.47 2.84 -12.12
C ASN A 25 10.01 1.40 -12.25
N ARG A 26 9.84 0.58 -11.20
CA ARG A 26 10.29 -0.81 -11.19
C ARG A 26 9.16 -1.80 -11.51
N GLY A 27 7.92 -1.32 -11.62
CA GLY A 27 6.77 -2.10 -12.08
C GLY A 27 6.55 -1.97 -13.59
N LYS A 28 5.92 -2.97 -14.20
CA LYS A 28 5.47 -2.92 -15.60
C LYS A 28 4.41 -1.82 -15.77
N GLY A 29 4.42 -1.15 -16.93
CA GLY A 29 3.40 -0.14 -17.28
C GLY A 29 3.48 1.17 -16.49
N GLY A 30 4.64 1.50 -15.91
CA GLY A 30 4.80 2.75 -15.14
C GLY A 30 4.29 2.66 -13.70
N HIS A 31 4.14 1.45 -13.15
CA HIS A 31 3.77 1.28 -11.74
C HIS A 31 4.98 1.40 -10.80
N ASP A 32 4.74 1.89 -9.59
CA ASP A 32 5.72 1.80 -8.51
C ASP A 32 5.56 0.48 -7.78
N LEU A 33 6.64 -0.07 -7.22
CA LEU A 33 6.57 -1.24 -6.34
C LEU A 33 6.89 -0.81 -4.91
N ALA A 34 6.27 -1.44 -3.91
CA ALA A 34 6.61 -1.26 -2.51
C ALA A 34 7.04 -2.57 -1.88
N GLN A 35 8.21 -2.57 -1.23
CA GLN A 35 8.78 -3.73 -0.56
C GLN A 35 9.04 -3.40 0.90
N HIS A 36 8.84 -4.37 1.79
CA HIS A 36 9.21 -4.22 3.19
C HIS A 36 10.54 -4.94 3.45
N PRO A 37 11.54 -4.31 4.08
CA PRO A 37 12.87 -4.89 4.24
C PRO A 37 12.89 -6.14 5.14
N THR A 38 12.00 -6.19 6.14
CA THR A 38 12.00 -7.25 7.17
C THR A 38 10.71 -8.08 7.22
N ARG A 39 9.71 -7.78 6.38
CA ARG A 39 8.41 -8.48 6.38
C ARG A 39 8.19 -9.10 5.02
N LYS A 40 7.74 -10.35 5.01
CA LYS A 40 7.31 -11.06 3.80
C LYS A 40 5.81 -11.26 3.87
N PRO A 41 5.11 -11.19 2.74
CA PRO A 41 3.68 -11.43 2.73
C PRO A 41 3.38 -12.91 2.93
N TYR A 42 2.27 -13.23 3.59
CA TYR A 42 1.76 -14.59 3.71
C TYR A 42 1.03 -15.03 2.42
N GLN A 43 0.80 -16.34 2.27
CA GLN A 43 -0.09 -16.94 1.24
C GLN A 43 0.30 -16.72 -0.24
N ASN A 44 1.53 -17.06 -0.64
CA ASN A 44 1.99 -17.01 -2.05
C ASN A 44 1.81 -15.66 -2.77
N GLN A 45 1.61 -14.57 -2.03
CA GLN A 45 1.54 -13.23 -2.63
C GLN A 45 2.92 -12.77 -3.08
N LEU A 46 2.94 -11.84 -4.04
CA LEU A 46 4.17 -11.22 -4.51
C LEU A 46 4.91 -10.57 -3.34
N PRO A 47 6.25 -10.62 -3.30
CA PRO A 47 7.05 -10.02 -2.22
C PRO A 47 7.03 -8.48 -2.23
N HIS A 48 6.12 -7.87 -2.99
CA HIS A 48 5.96 -6.45 -3.16
C HIS A 48 4.49 -6.12 -3.44
N ILE A 49 4.11 -4.87 -3.14
CA ILE A 49 2.82 -4.30 -3.48
C ILE A 49 2.99 -3.48 -4.75
N THR A 50 2.14 -3.71 -5.74
CA THR A 50 2.14 -2.92 -6.98
C THR A 50 1.26 -1.70 -6.80
N ILE A 51 1.76 -0.52 -7.15
CA ILE A 51 1.06 0.76 -6.97
C ILE A 51 0.79 1.38 -8.34
N PRO A 52 -0.45 1.30 -8.84
CA PRO A 52 -0.85 1.99 -10.06
C PRO A 52 -0.82 3.51 -9.85
N HIS A 53 -0.35 4.23 -10.86
CA HIS A 53 -0.33 5.70 -10.84
C HIS A 53 -1.73 6.24 -11.15
N ALA A 54 -2.52 6.46 -10.11
CA ALA A 54 -3.81 7.16 -10.21
C ALA A 54 -3.90 8.27 -9.17
N VAL A 55 -4.56 9.37 -9.52
CA VAL A 55 -4.87 10.47 -8.59
C VAL A 55 -5.82 9.98 -7.48
N GLU A 56 -6.78 9.13 -7.85
CA GLU A 56 -7.73 8.51 -6.94
C GLU A 56 -8.10 7.10 -7.42
N TYR A 57 -8.26 6.17 -6.48
CA TYR A 57 -8.83 4.85 -6.74
C TYR A 57 -10.33 4.85 -6.43
N SER A 58 -11.15 5.09 -7.45
CA SER A 58 -12.62 5.16 -7.33
C SER A 58 -13.24 3.84 -6.85
N SER A 59 -12.73 2.71 -7.35
CA SER A 59 -13.24 1.37 -7.00
C SER A 59 -13.03 1.06 -5.51
N LYS A 60 -14.15 0.87 -4.79
CA LYS A 60 -14.14 0.40 -3.40
C LYS A 60 -13.46 -0.96 -3.30
N THR A 61 -13.72 -1.87 -4.24
CA THR A 61 -13.12 -3.21 -4.27
C THR A 61 -11.61 -3.13 -4.41
N PHE A 62 -11.12 -2.27 -5.31
CA PHE A 62 -9.68 -2.07 -5.48
C PHE A 62 -9.02 -1.51 -4.21
N ARG A 63 -9.64 -0.53 -3.55
CA ARG A 63 -9.12 -0.01 -2.27
C ARG A 63 -9.09 -1.06 -1.17
N HIS A 64 -10.06 -1.99 -1.13
CA HIS A 64 -10.04 -3.11 -0.19
C HIS A 64 -8.92 -4.11 -0.52
N MET A 65 -8.71 -4.40 -1.80
CA MET A 65 -7.62 -5.26 -2.27
C MET A 65 -6.26 -4.71 -1.82
N MET A 66 -5.98 -3.43 -2.09
CA MET A 66 -4.72 -2.79 -1.66
C MET A 66 -4.50 -2.88 -0.14
N ILE A 67 -5.55 -2.72 0.67
CA ILE A 67 -5.41 -2.87 2.12
C ILE A 67 -5.13 -4.33 2.50
N ARG A 68 -5.77 -5.30 1.86
CA ARG A 68 -5.51 -6.72 2.10
C ARG A 68 -4.07 -7.11 1.72
N GLU A 69 -3.54 -6.55 0.65
CA GLU A 69 -2.13 -6.75 0.27
C GLU A 69 -1.19 -6.23 1.37
N ILE A 70 -1.49 -5.07 1.99
CA ILE A 70 -0.70 -4.57 3.12
C ILE A 70 -0.88 -5.48 4.36
N GLU A 71 -2.11 -5.91 4.63
CA GLU A 71 -2.42 -6.82 5.75
C GLU A 71 -1.66 -8.14 5.61
N ALA A 72 -1.42 -8.62 4.38
CA ALA A 72 -0.63 -9.82 4.13
C ALA A 72 0.82 -9.71 4.61
N PHE A 73 1.38 -8.51 4.80
CA PHE A 73 2.70 -8.32 5.43
C PHE A 73 2.65 -8.35 6.97
N GLY A 74 1.50 -8.70 7.57
CA GLY A 74 1.34 -8.81 9.03
C GLY A 74 0.92 -7.52 9.73
N PHE A 75 0.42 -6.53 8.98
CA PHE A 75 -0.17 -5.33 9.55
C PHE A 75 -1.66 -5.54 9.81
N THR A 76 -2.13 -5.09 10.96
CA THR A 76 -3.58 -5.05 11.23
C THR A 76 -4.24 -3.93 10.44
N ARG A 77 -5.51 -4.12 10.10
CA ARG A 77 -6.33 -3.07 9.47
C ARG A 77 -6.28 -1.73 10.19
N LYS A 78 -6.26 -1.75 11.52
CA LYS A 78 -6.17 -0.55 12.37
C LYS A 78 -4.85 0.20 12.14
N GLN A 79 -3.72 -0.52 12.09
CA GLN A 79 -2.41 0.07 11.81
C GLN A 79 -2.37 0.69 10.42
N VAL A 80 -2.93 0.02 9.41
CA VAL A 80 -2.99 0.56 8.04
C VAL A 80 -3.80 1.86 8.00
N LEU A 81 -4.99 1.86 8.59
CA LEU A 81 -5.84 3.06 8.64
C LEU A 81 -5.21 4.20 9.45
N GLN A 82 -4.45 3.88 10.51
CA GLN A 82 -3.72 4.88 11.28
C GLN A 82 -2.54 5.46 10.48
N ALA A 83 -1.86 4.65 9.67
CA ALA A 83 -0.76 5.10 8.81
C ALA A 83 -1.21 6.07 7.73
N PHE A 84 -2.45 5.97 7.24
CA PHE A 84 -3.05 6.98 6.35
C PHE A 84 -3.26 8.34 7.03
N LYS A 85 -3.52 8.36 8.34
CA LYS A 85 -3.76 9.59 9.10
C LYS A 85 -2.46 10.28 9.55
N ARG A 86 -1.35 9.55 9.65
CA ARG A 86 -0.06 10.10 10.10
C ARG A 86 0.53 11.08 9.07
N LYS A 87 1.02 12.23 9.54
CA LYS A 87 1.97 13.06 8.78
C LYS A 87 3.29 12.28 8.71
N VAL A 88 3.91 12.23 7.53
CA VAL A 88 5.26 11.66 7.40
C VAL A 88 6.19 12.61 8.14
N VAL A 89 6.97 12.08 9.07
CA VAL A 89 8.09 12.79 9.69
C VAL A 89 9.26 12.72 8.73
#